data_AF-A0A7I8MQK4-F1
#
_entry.id   AF-A0A7I8MQK4-F1
#
_cell.length_a   1.000
_cell.length_b   1.000
_cell.length_c   1.000
_cell.angle_alpha   90.00
_cell.angle_beta   90.00
_cell.angle_gamma   90.00
#
_symmetry.space_group_name_H-M   'P 1'
#
loop_
_entity.id
_entity.type
_entity.pdbx_description
1 polymer ?
#
loop_
_entity_poly.entity_id
_entity_poly.type
_entity_poly.pdbx_seq_one_letter_code
_entity_poly.pdbx_strand_id
1 'polypeptide(L)'
;MVKRLQTQLNSVSKQLAELSKKVDKLNKQLGQVAAAKAPAKKAPAKKKAKSVKKAAPKKKVAKKAAPKKKPAKKAAPKKAAPKKAAAKKGATVLDSVYDAIKRSKAGVTIASLKAKTKLEARQLSNALYKLSKRGDITAKSRGVYVKK
;
A
#
# COMPACT_ATOMS: atom_id res chain seq x y z
N MET A 1 43.62 20.62 5.85
CA MET A 1 42.16 20.57 5.54
C MET A 1 41.86 19.93 4.18
N VAL A 2 42.54 20.33 3.10
CA VAL A 2 42.33 19.82 1.71
C VAL A 2 42.51 18.30 1.58
N LYS A 3 43.52 17.71 2.25
CA LYS A 3 43.79 16.25 2.19
C LYS A 3 42.60 15.41 2.70
N ARG A 4 41.94 15.85 3.77
CA ARG A 4 40.75 15.18 4.34
C ARG A 4 39.57 15.19 3.37
N LEU A 5 39.36 16.32 2.68
CA LEU A 5 38.32 16.47 1.66
C LEU A 5 38.57 15.57 0.46
N GLN A 6 39.81 15.45 -0.01
CA GLN A 6 40.18 14.51 -1.08
C GLN A 6 39.91 13.05 -0.68
N THR A 7 40.24 12.65 0.55
CA THR A 7 39.94 11.29 1.04
C THR A 7 38.44 11.02 1.08
N GLN A 8 37.63 11.99 1.54
CA GLN A 8 36.18 11.87 1.54
C GLN A 8 35.62 11.76 0.12
N LEU A 9 36.12 12.57 -0.82
CA LEU A 9 35.69 12.54 -2.22
C LEU A 9 36.02 11.20 -2.89
N ASN A 10 37.20 10.64 -2.62
CA ASN A 10 37.60 9.32 -3.11
C ASN A 10 36.81 8.17 -2.48
N SER A 11 36.33 8.34 -1.25
CA SER A 11 35.43 7.37 -0.61
C SER A 11 34.05 7.39 -1.26
N VAL A 12 33.49 8.58 -1.47
CA VAL A 12 32.19 8.77 -2.15
C VAL A 12 32.22 8.22 -3.58
N SER A 13 33.31 8.45 -4.33
CA SER A 13 33.43 7.92 -5.69
C SER A 13 33.44 6.39 -5.74
N LYS A 14 34.12 5.72 -4.80
CA LYS A 14 34.09 4.26 -4.66
C LYS A 14 32.70 3.75 -4.32
N GLN A 15 32.02 4.38 -3.36
CA GLN A 15 30.65 4.00 -2.99
C GLN A 15 29.68 4.16 -4.16
N LEU A 16 29.82 5.21 -4.96
CA LEU A 16 29.00 5.42 -6.16
C LEU A 16 29.24 4.32 -7.21
N ALA A 17 30.50 3.93 -7.43
CA ALA A 17 30.85 2.84 -8.34
C ALA A 17 30.28 1.49 -7.88
N GLU A 18 30.28 1.21 -6.58
CA GLU A 18 29.66 0.00 -6.02
C GLU A 18 28.14 0.01 -6.15
N LEU A 19 27.49 1.16 -5.92
CA LEU A 19 26.05 1.31 -6.11
C LEU A 19 25.67 1.10 -7.58
N SER A 20 26.44 1.65 -8.52
CA SER A 20 26.27 1.42 -9.96
C SER A 20 26.26 -0.07 -10.30
N LYS A 21 27.30 -0.81 -9.86
CA LYS A 21 27.38 -2.27 -10.06
C LYS A 21 26.20 -3.03 -9.45
N LYS A 22 25.70 -2.59 -8.29
CA LYS A 22 24.51 -3.20 -7.65
C LYS A 22 23.25 -2.94 -8.49
N VAL A 23 23.09 -1.75 -9.04
CA VAL A 23 21.96 -1.41 -9.92
C VAL A 23 22.00 -2.23 -11.21
N ASP A 24 23.16 -2.38 -11.84
CA ASP A 24 23.31 -3.24 -13.03
C ASP A 24 22.96 -4.70 -12.74
N LYS A 25 23.39 -5.21 -11.58
CA LYS A 25 23.09 -6.58 -11.15
C LYS A 25 21.59 -6.77 -10.91
N LEU A 26 20.95 -5.83 -10.23
CA LEU A 26 19.50 -5.84 -10.02
C LEU A 26 18.74 -5.77 -11.35
N ASN A 27 19.19 -4.95 -12.31
CA ASN A 27 18.57 -4.84 -13.61
C ASN A 27 18.68 -6.16 -14.41
N LYS A 28 19.84 -6.82 -14.37
CA LYS A 28 20.04 -8.15 -14.96
C LYS A 28 19.18 -9.23 -14.29
N GLN A 29 19.05 -9.20 -12.97
CA GLN A 29 18.16 -10.10 -12.24
C GLN A 29 16.69 -9.85 -12.59
N LEU A 30 16.25 -8.59 -12.70
CA LEU A 30 14.90 -8.23 -13.12
C LEU A 30 14.60 -8.68 -14.57
N GLY A 31 15.56 -8.56 -15.49
CA GLY A 31 15.43 -9.08 -16.86
C GLY A 31 15.27 -10.60 -16.91
N GLN A 32 15.99 -11.33 -16.06
CA GLN A 32 15.86 -12.80 -15.95
C GLN A 32 14.54 -13.23 -15.30
N VAL A 33 14.02 -12.46 -14.33
CA VAL A 33 12.71 -12.72 -13.71
C VAL A 33 11.56 -12.36 -14.67
N ALA A 34 11.75 -11.39 -15.57
CA ALA A 34 10.81 -11.06 -16.63
C ALA A 34 10.79 -12.11 -17.77
N ALA A 35 11.94 -12.73 -18.08
CA ALA A 35 12.03 -13.79 -19.08
C ALA A 35 11.37 -15.12 -18.64
N ALA A 36 11.18 -15.35 -17.33
CA ALA A 36 10.52 -16.53 -16.78
C ALA A 36 8.97 -16.46 -16.73
N LYS A 37 8.36 -15.40 -17.27
CA LYS A 37 6.88 -15.25 -17.38
C LYS A 37 6.40 -14.84 -18.79
N ALA A 38 7.05 -15.35 -19.83
CA ALA A 38 6.46 -15.34 -21.17
C ALA A 38 5.78 -16.70 -21.44
N PRO A 39 4.43 -16.76 -21.58
CA PRO A 39 3.75 -17.97 -22.03
C PRO A 39 4.13 -18.27 -23.48
N ALA A 40 4.32 -19.55 -23.76
CA ALA A 40 4.61 -20.13 -25.07
C ALA A 40 3.74 -19.50 -26.18
N LYS A 41 4.38 -18.79 -27.12
CA LYS A 41 3.80 -18.54 -28.43
C LYS A 41 3.97 -19.79 -29.30
N LYS A 42 2.98 -20.70 -29.21
CA LYS A 42 2.64 -21.62 -30.29
C LYS A 42 1.83 -20.86 -31.34
N ALA A 43 2.20 -20.98 -32.61
CA ALA A 43 1.37 -21.44 -33.74
C ALA A 43 2.09 -21.11 -35.07
N PRO A 44 1.94 -21.94 -36.12
CA PRO A 44 0.69 -21.90 -36.88
C PRO A 44 0.11 -23.26 -37.29
N ALA A 45 -1.22 -23.22 -37.49
CA ALA A 45 -2.00 -24.02 -38.45
C ALA A 45 -2.21 -25.53 -38.18
N LYS A 46 -3.41 -25.87 -37.68
CA LYS A 46 -4.30 -26.80 -38.41
C LYS A 46 -5.77 -26.62 -38.03
N LYS A 47 -6.57 -26.55 -39.09
CA LYS A 47 -8.02 -26.41 -39.18
C LYS A 47 -8.75 -27.50 -38.39
N LYS A 48 -9.85 -27.14 -37.73
CA LYS A 48 -11.15 -27.83 -37.90
C LYS A 48 -12.28 -26.95 -37.36
N ALA A 49 -13.12 -26.52 -38.29
CA ALA A 49 -14.45 -26.00 -38.03
C ALA A 49 -15.31 -27.08 -37.36
N LYS A 50 -16.11 -26.67 -36.36
CA LYS A 50 -17.47 -27.13 -36.17
C LYS A 50 -18.22 -26.08 -35.35
N SER A 51 -19.06 -25.36 -36.07
CA SER A 51 -20.13 -24.50 -35.58
C SER A 51 -21.22 -25.33 -34.89
N VAL A 52 -22.21 -24.59 -34.38
CA VAL A 52 -23.52 -25.02 -33.84
C VAL A 52 -23.52 -25.13 -32.30
N LYS A 53 -24.44 -24.61 -31.50
CA LYS A 53 -25.56 -23.64 -31.56
C LYS A 53 -26.19 -23.77 -30.16
N LYS A 54 -26.66 -22.67 -29.56
CA LYS A 54 -27.89 -22.62 -28.73
C LYS A 54 -27.95 -23.52 -27.47
N ALA A 55 -28.00 -22.89 -26.30
CA ALA A 55 -29.21 -22.92 -25.45
C ALA A 55 -28.97 -22.18 -24.13
N ALA A 56 -29.62 -21.03 -23.99
CA ALA A 56 -30.16 -20.64 -22.70
C ALA A 56 -31.27 -21.62 -22.32
N PRO A 57 -31.47 -21.88 -21.02
CA PRO A 57 -32.80 -22.11 -20.50
C PRO A 57 -33.16 -21.01 -19.50
N LYS A 58 -34.15 -20.22 -19.89
CA LYS A 58 -35.04 -19.53 -18.94
C LYS A 58 -35.85 -20.60 -18.22
N LYS A 59 -35.83 -20.65 -16.88
CA LYS A 59 -36.99 -21.05 -16.05
C LYS A 59 -36.77 -20.46 -14.65
N LYS A 60 -37.39 -19.31 -14.33
CA LYS A 60 -38.76 -19.11 -13.81
C LYS A 60 -38.79 -19.24 -12.28
N VAL A 61 -39.29 -18.16 -11.65
CA VAL A 61 -39.96 -18.04 -10.33
C VAL A 61 -39.16 -18.50 -9.10
N ALA A 62 -38.92 -17.66 -8.08
CA ALA A 62 -39.98 -17.05 -7.30
C ALA A 62 -39.63 -15.66 -6.76
N LYS A 63 -40.62 -14.79 -6.93
CA LYS A 63 -40.83 -13.48 -6.33
C LYS A 63 -41.32 -13.70 -4.89
N LYS A 64 -40.59 -13.21 -3.87
CA LYS A 64 -41.16 -12.84 -2.57
C LYS A 64 -40.19 -11.87 -1.85
N ALA A 65 -40.36 -10.57 -2.11
CA ALA A 65 -41.01 -9.66 -1.17
C ALA A 65 -40.13 -9.28 0.04
N ALA A 66 -39.20 -8.34 -0.18
CA ALA A 66 -39.06 -7.21 0.74
C ALA A 66 -40.03 -6.14 0.21
N PRO A 67 -40.87 -5.49 1.03
CA PRO A 67 -40.34 -4.52 1.99
C PRO A 67 -41.18 -4.36 3.29
N LYS A 68 -40.67 -3.50 4.19
CA LYS A 68 -41.36 -2.82 5.30
C LYS A 68 -41.48 -3.58 6.63
N LYS A 69 -40.60 -3.21 7.59
CA LYS A 69 -40.99 -2.64 8.90
C LYS A 69 -39.86 -1.74 9.46
N LYS A 70 -39.99 -0.43 9.23
CA LYS A 70 -39.79 0.61 10.27
C LYS A 70 -41.23 1.06 10.63
N PRO A 71 -41.62 1.22 11.90
CA PRO A 71 -41.19 2.32 12.80
C PRO A 71 -40.87 1.76 14.22
N ALA A 72 -40.34 2.45 15.24
CA ALA A 72 -40.44 3.82 15.72
C ALA A 72 -39.18 4.12 16.55
N LYS A 73 -38.53 5.29 16.40
CA LYS A 73 -38.71 6.47 17.27
C LYS A 73 -38.86 6.12 18.76
N LYS A 74 -37.75 6.19 19.50
CA LYS A 74 -37.76 6.76 20.85
C LYS A 74 -36.52 7.63 21.04
N ALA A 75 -36.79 8.91 21.22
CA ALA A 75 -35.83 9.91 21.62
C ALA A 75 -35.34 9.62 23.03
N ALA A 76 -34.04 9.80 23.26
CA ALA A 76 -33.50 10.35 24.49
C ALA A 76 -32.07 10.82 24.21
N PRO A 77 -31.82 12.14 24.10
CA PRO A 77 -30.48 12.68 24.15
C PRO A 77 -30.10 12.65 25.63
N LYS A 78 -29.34 11.64 26.06
CA LYS A 78 -28.75 11.67 27.39
C LYS A 78 -27.24 11.57 27.32
N LYS A 79 -26.68 12.73 27.66
CA LYS A 79 -25.54 12.91 28.56
C LYS A 79 -24.18 12.88 27.86
N ALA A 80 -23.65 14.09 27.70
CA ALA A 80 -22.23 14.33 27.74
C ALA A 80 -21.61 13.53 28.89
N ALA A 81 -20.67 12.66 28.54
CA ALA A 81 -19.76 12.05 29.48
C ALA A 81 -18.33 12.51 29.12
N PRO A 82 -17.52 12.80 30.14
CA PRO A 82 -16.44 13.79 30.08
C PRO A 82 -15.20 13.26 29.36
N LYS A 83 -14.37 14.20 28.91
CA LYS A 83 -12.95 13.97 28.66
C LYS A 83 -12.35 13.16 29.82
N LYS A 84 -12.06 11.87 29.63
CA LYS A 84 -11.04 11.20 30.43
C LYS A 84 -10.46 9.99 29.72
N ALA A 85 -9.14 9.94 29.85
CA ALA A 85 -8.25 8.83 29.56
C ALA A 85 -8.20 8.44 28.07
N ALA A 86 -7.16 8.93 27.41
CA ALA A 86 -6.50 8.15 26.38
C ALA A 86 -6.23 6.75 26.97
N ALA A 87 -7.14 5.81 26.72
CA ALA A 87 -6.86 4.40 26.85
C ALA A 87 -5.51 4.20 26.19
N LYS A 88 -4.54 3.66 26.92
CA LYS A 88 -3.26 3.24 26.36
C LYS A 88 -3.61 2.23 25.27
N LYS A 89 -3.82 2.74 24.04
CA LYS A 89 -4.05 1.93 22.85
C LYS A 89 -2.82 1.06 22.79
N GLY A 90 -2.97 -0.23 23.10
CA GLY A 90 -1.91 -1.20 22.83
C GLY A 90 -1.47 -0.92 21.40
N ALA A 91 -0.17 -0.64 21.22
CA ALA A 91 0.35 0.04 20.04
C ALA A 91 -0.18 -0.64 18.78
N THR A 92 -1.23 -0.07 18.19
CA THR A 92 -1.82 -0.67 17.02
C THR A 92 -0.89 -0.39 15.86
N VAL A 93 -0.99 -1.18 14.79
CA VAL A 93 -0.28 -0.91 13.54
C VAL A 93 -0.43 0.56 13.10
N LEU A 94 -1.59 1.17 13.37
CA LEU A 94 -1.84 2.59 13.11
C LEU A 94 -0.99 3.51 13.99
N ASP A 95 -0.94 3.25 15.30
CA ASP A 95 -0.18 4.07 16.25
C ASP A 95 1.33 3.98 15.95
N SER A 96 1.85 2.79 15.63
CA SER A 96 3.27 2.62 15.26
C SER A 96 3.63 3.39 13.98
N VAL A 97 2.78 3.37 12.96
CA VAL A 97 2.99 4.14 11.72
C VAL A 97 2.87 5.64 12.00
N TYR A 98 1.89 6.05 12.80
CA TYR A 98 1.70 7.45 13.17
C TYR A 98 2.89 8.00 13.96
N ASP A 99 3.39 7.28 14.97
CA ASP A 99 4.55 7.69 15.76
C ASP A 99 5.82 7.77 14.90
N ALA A 100 5.99 6.85 13.95
CA ALA A 100 7.12 6.91 13.00
C ALA A 100 7.06 8.16 12.11
N ILE A 101 5.87 8.59 11.68
CA ILE A 101 5.66 9.82 10.89
C ILE A 101 5.84 11.06 11.78
N LYS A 102 5.25 11.06 12.98
CA LYS A 102 5.32 12.15 13.95
C LYS A 102 6.75 12.49 14.37
N ARG A 103 7.65 11.51 14.44
CA ARG A 103 9.07 11.72 14.75
C ARG A 103 9.87 12.44 13.65
N SER A 104 9.36 12.55 12.43
CA SER A 104 10.05 13.23 11.33
C SER A 104 9.35 14.52 10.94
N LYS A 105 10.01 15.66 11.17
CA LYS A 105 9.47 16.98 10.80
C LYS A 105 9.53 17.25 9.29
N ALA A 106 10.43 16.58 8.57
CA ALA A 106 10.55 16.67 7.11
C ALA A 106 9.58 15.74 6.36
N GLY A 107 8.95 14.81 7.07
CA GLY A 107 8.13 13.74 6.51
C GLY A 107 8.88 12.41 6.38
N VAL A 108 8.15 11.35 6.06
CA VAL A 108 8.70 9.99 5.93
C VAL A 108 8.18 9.33 4.66
N THR A 109 9.07 8.63 3.95
CA THR A 109 8.73 7.84 2.78
C THR A 109 8.21 6.45 3.15
N ILE A 110 7.48 5.80 2.24
CA ILE A 110 6.98 4.43 2.42
C ILE A 110 8.14 3.44 2.68
N ALA A 111 9.26 3.59 1.97
CA ALA A 111 10.44 2.75 2.15
C ALA A 111 11.04 2.89 3.56
N SER A 112 11.17 4.12 4.05
CA SER A 112 11.64 4.37 5.42
C SER A 112 10.67 3.89 6.48
N LEU A 113 9.35 4.00 6.25
CA LEU A 113 8.35 3.43 7.16
C LEU A 113 8.43 1.91 7.20
N LYS A 114 8.63 1.25 6.05
CA LYS A 114 8.78 -0.21 5.98
C LYS A 114 10.00 -0.67 6.76
N ALA A 115 11.14 0.00 6.62
CA ALA A 115 12.36 -0.33 7.36
C ALA A 115 12.20 -0.16 8.89
N LYS A 116 11.51 0.91 9.33
CA LYS A 116 11.34 1.23 10.75
C LYS A 116 10.31 0.37 11.45
N THR A 117 9.20 0.10 10.78
CA THR A 117 8.05 -0.61 11.37
C THR A 117 8.04 -2.10 11.09
N LYS A 118 8.85 -2.56 10.12
CA LYS A 118 8.86 -3.95 9.63
C LYS A 118 7.47 -4.45 9.20
N LEU A 119 6.59 -3.54 8.81
CA LEU A 119 5.24 -3.84 8.35
C LEU A 119 5.21 -4.20 6.88
N GLU A 120 4.24 -5.03 6.51
CA GLU A 120 3.99 -5.37 5.11
C GLU A 120 3.47 -4.16 4.32
N ALA A 121 3.76 -4.14 3.01
CA ALA A 121 3.44 -2.98 2.16
C ALA A 121 1.94 -2.63 2.18
N ARG A 122 1.09 -3.67 2.25
CA ARG A 122 -0.37 -3.53 2.32
C ARG A 122 -0.84 -2.98 3.67
N GLN A 123 -0.24 -3.42 4.77
CA GLN A 123 -0.56 -2.90 6.10
C GLN A 123 -0.19 -1.43 6.21
N LEU A 124 0.97 -1.06 5.67
CA LEU A 124 1.46 0.31 5.64
C LEU A 124 0.54 1.21 4.80
N SER A 125 0.12 0.74 3.62
CA SER A 125 -0.78 1.48 2.73
C SER A 125 -2.16 1.68 3.37
N ASN A 126 -2.71 0.63 3.99
CA ASN A 126 -4.00 0.71 4.69
C ASN A 126 -3.91 1.63 5.92
N ALA A 127 -2.79 1.59 6.64
CA ALA A 127 -2.57 2.45 7.80
C ALA A 127 -2.47 3.92 7.38
N LEU A 128 -1.67 4.22 6.37
CA LEU A 128 -1.54 5.56 5.80
C LEU A 128 -2.87 6.10 5.28
N TYR A 129 -3.65 5.27 4.60
CA TYR A 129 -4.99 5.65 4.12
C TYR A 129 -5.94 6.00 5.28
N LYS A 130 -5.94 5.19 6.35
CA LYS A 130 -6.78 5.45 7.52
C LYS A 130 -6.32 6.70 8.28
N LEU A 131 -5.02 6.91 8.44
CA LEU A 131 -4.45 8.08 9.11
C LEU A 131 -4.71 9.37 8.31
N SER A 132 -4.58 9.32 6.99
CA SER A 132 -4.86 10.49 6.14
C SER A 132 -6.35 10.82 6.10
N LYS A 133 -7.22 9.80 6.05
CA LYS A 133 -8.68 10.00 6.08
C LYS A 133 -9.17 10.56 7.41
N ARG A 134 -8.50 10.23 8.52
CA ARG A 134 -8.74 10.80 9.86
C ARG A 134 -8.20 12.23 10.01
N GLY A 135 -7.30 12.65 9.13
CA GLY A 135 -6.66 13.96 9.18
C GLY A 135 -5.43 14.04 10.09
N ASP A 136 -4.91 12.90 10.57
CA ASP A 136 -3.72 12.86 11.43
C ASP A 136 -2.43 13.14 10.64
N ILE A 137 -2.42 12.79 9.35
CA ILE A 137 -1.29 12.97 8.44
C ILE A 137 -1.74 13.56 7.10
N THR A 138 -0.83 14.27 6.44
CA THR A 138 -1.00 14.82 5.09
C THR A 138 0.14 14.32 4.19
N ALA A 139 -0.14 14.08 2.91
CA ALA A 139 0.90 13.84 1.93
C ALA A 139 1.50 15.18 1.49
N LYS A 140 2.80 15.41 1.75
CA LYS A 140 3.52 16.60 1.28
C LYS A 140 3.81 16.49 -0.23
N SER A 141 4.13 15.28 -0.67
CA SER A 141 4.33 14.92 -2.07
C SER A 141 4.02 13.44 -2.26
N ARG A 142 4.00 12.95 -3.50
CA ARG A 142 3.71 11.55 -3.80
C ARG A 142 4.67 10.62 -3.03
N GLY A 143 4.13 9.90 -2.05
CA GLY A 143 4.89 8.95 -1.23
C GLY A 143 5.64 9.55 -0.03
N VAL A 144 5.49 10.85 0.26
CA VAL A 144 6.06 11.51 1.45
C VAL A 144 4.93 11.99 2.36
N TYR A 145 4.88 11.46 3.57
CA TYR A 145 3.83 11.77 4.55
C TYR A 145 4.40 12.58 5.71
N VAL A 146 3.68 13.62 6.10
CA VAL A 146 3.97 14.51 7.24
C VAL A 146 2.78 14.50 8.19
N LYS A 147 3.05 14.69 9.48
CA LYS A 147 1.99 14.95 10.46
C LYS A 147 1.28 16.25 10.09
N LYS A 148 -0.06 16.26 10.15
CA LYS A 148 -0.86 17.48 10.00
C LYS A 148 -0.74 18.37 11.25
#